data_AF-A0A817SWQ3-F1
#
_entry.id   AF-A0A817SWQ3-F1
#
_cell.length_a   1.000
_cell.length_b   1.000
_cell.length_c   1.000
_cell.angle_alpha   90.00
_cell.angle_beta   90.00
_cell.angle_gamma   90.00
#
_symmetry.space_group_name_H-M   'P 1'
#
loop_
_entity.id
_entity.type
_entity.pdbx_description
1 polymer ?
#
loop_
_entity_poly.entity_id
_entity_poly.type
_entity_poly.pdbx_seq_one_letter_code
_entity_poly.pdbx_strand_id
1 'polypeptide(L)'
;MVNSVPPNSSSIVPANNQNFEIFSLIWLDQDVESQYIQNAENKLRSNINLIKKFLDVKKCQQYVEDLSPADRVVMIVSGGLGQQIVPSIHKLRQVISIYVYCMNKERNKRWSKYFTKVKGVINEVDELVSQINTDRQIQRNLDEPFSHNLFNVNCGNGTSTSDINGKFIFSQVLIDCILRIKSNEEDKNELITCCKQYYAGSCMTMNHLDEFEKTYSPDKVLWWYSRESFFYNVLNRALRNENIHIIFLFREFISDIYHQLKEYQVKTPITTYRCQLMSSDELKTMKASVGHFISVNSFFSTSASAKEARSFIHTFFIRDNLEPVLFEITADPHVA
;
A
#
# COMPACT_ATOMS: atom_id res chain seq x y z
N MET A 1 5.53 56.06 -10.50
CA MET A 1 4.37 55.24 -10.09
C MET A 1 4.49 53.90 -10.81
N VAL A 2 5.05 52.92 -10.12
CA VAL A 2 5.29 51.57 -10.64
C VAL A 2 4.16 50.70 -10.09
N ASN A 3 3.28 50.22 -10.96
CA ASN A 3 2.18 49.35 -10.58
C ASN A 3 2.72 47.94 -10.29
N SER A 4 2.63 47.55 -9.03
CA SER A 4 2.88 46.21 -8.52
C SER A 4 1.81 45.24 -8.99
N VAL A 5 2.20 44.24 -9.77
CA VAL A 5 1.40 43.04 -10.06
C VAL A 5 1.57 42.08 -8.87
N PRO A 6 0.49 41.57 -8.25
CA PRO A 6 0.61 40.65 -7.13
C PRO A 6 1.11 39.27 -7.60
N PRO A 7 1.87 38.54 -6.78
CA PRO A 7 2.35 37.21 -7.15
C PRO A 7 1.17 36.24 -7.22
N ASN A 8 1.06 35.57 -8.36
CA ASN A 8 0.10 34.49 -8.58
C ASN A 8 0.23 33.44 -7.48
N SER A 9 -0.89 33.23 -6.79
CA SER A 9 -1.16 32.11 -5.91
C SER A 9 -0.74 30.79 -6.54
N SER A 10 -0.02 29.99 -5.77
CA SER A 10 0.34 28.60 -6.01
C SER A 10 -0.81 27.82 -6.65
N SER A 11 -0.49 27.19 -7.78
CA SER A 11 -1.34 26.21 -8.43
C SER A 11 -1.35 24.94 -7.57
N ILE A 12 -2.32 24.88 -6.66
CA ILE A 12 -2.69 23.65 -5.94
C ILE A 12 -3.08 22.63 -7.02
N VAL A 13 -2.23 21.63 -7.22
CA VAL A 13 -2.52 20.49 -8.10
C VAL A 13 -3.83 19.85 -7.61
N PRO A 14 -4.84 19.67 -8.49
CA PRO A 14 -6.15 19.20 -8.04
C PRO A 14 -6.03 17.80 -7.43
N ALA A 15 -6.51 17.67 -6.19
CA ALA A 15 -6.49 16.48 -5.34
C ALA A 15 -7.18 15.22 -5.91
N ASN A 16 -7.69 15.28 -7.16
CA ASN A 16 -8.59 14.26 -7.70
C ASN A 16 -7.93 12.95 -8.17
N ASN A 17 -6.59 12.86 -8.21
CA ASN A 17 -5.89 11.67 -8.72
C ASN A 17 -4.84 11.04 -7.77
N GLN A 18 -4.65 11.53 -6.56
CA GLN A 18 -3.65 10.96 -5.64
C GLN A 18 -4.29 9.94 -4.69
N ASN A 19 -4.14 8.64 -4.99
CA ASN A 19 -4.49 7.58 -4.04
C ASN A 19 -3.34 7.38 -3.04
N PHE A 20 -3.57 7.77 -1.78
CA PHE A 20 -2.63 7.59 -0.67
C PHE A 20 -2.71 6.22 0.00
N GLU A 21 -3.72 5.42 -0.31
CA GLU A 21 -3.90 4.10 0.30
C GLU A 21 -3.26 2.99 -0.54
N ILE A 22 -2.61 2.05 0.15
CA ILE A 22 -2.13 0.80 -0.44
C ILE A 22 -3.33 -0.06 -0.88
N PHE A 23 -4.37 -0.05 -0.05
CA PHE A 23 -5.57 -0.87 -0.20
C PHE A 23 -6.80 0.02 -0.40
N SER A 24 -7.42 -0.08 -1.57
CA SER A 24 -8.72 0.55 -1.83
C SER A 24 -9.84 -0.43 -1.49
N LEU A 25 -10.82 0.01 -0.71
CA LEU A 25 -12.08 -0.74 -0.53
C LEU A 25 -13.10 -0.26 -1.55
N ILE A 26 -13.60 -1.17 -2.36
CA ILE A 26 -14.66 -0.92 -3.34
C ILE A 26 -15.94 -1.62 -2.90
N TRP A 27 -17.07 -0.91 -2.95
CA TRP A 27 -18.39 -1.46 -2.72
C TRP A 27 -19.23 -1.36 -3.99
N LEU A 28 -19.66 -2.51 -4.53
CA LEU A 28 -20.58 -2.59 -5.66
C LEU A 28 -21.94 -3.14 -5.20
N ASP A 29 -22.95 -2.26 -5.19
CA ASP A 29 -24.33 -2.61 -4.81
C ASP A 29 -25.32 -1.85 -5.69
N GLN A 30 -26.53 -2.39 -5.87
CA GLN A 30 -27.61 -1.71 -6.59
C GLN A 30 -28.33 -0.68 -5.72
N ASP A 31 -28.31 -0.85 -4.38
CA ASP A 31 -29.04 0.01 -3.43
C ASP A 31 -28.12 0.58 -2.34
N VAL A 32 -27.22 1.45 -2.80
CA VAL A 32 -26.18 2.10 -1.99
C VAL A 32 -26.74 3.04 -0.91
N GLU A 33 -28.01 3.43 -1.02
CA GLU A 33 -28.68 4.32 -0.07
C GLU A 33 -29.44 3.57 1.03
N SER A 34 -29.59 2.24 0.92
CA SER A 34 -30.28 1.44 1.93
C SER A 34 -29.67 1.64 3.33
N GLN A 35 -30.53 1.72 4.35
CA GLN A 35 -30.13 1.85 5.75
C GLN A 35 -29.15 0.73 6.19
N TYR A 36 -29.29 -0.44 5.60
CA TYR A 36 -28.43 -1.60 5.81
C TYR A 36 -26.99 -1.35 5.34
N ILE A 37 -26.82 -0.75 4.15
CA ILE A 37 -25.49 -0.39 3.62
C ILE A 37 -24.91 0.78 4.39
N GLN A 38 -25.72 1.79 4.75
CA GLN A 38 -25.25 2.91 5.57
C GLN A 38 -24.73 2.46 6.94
N ASN A 39 -25.43 1.54 7.61
CA ASN A 39 -24.98 0.99 8.90
C ASN A 39 -23.65 0.24 8.78
N ALA A 40 -23.49 -0.54 7.71
CA ALA A 40 -22.26 -1.26 7.44
C ALA A 40 -21.11 -0.35 7.02
N GLU A 41 -21.38 0.66 6.19
CA GLU A 41 -20.44 1.69 5.83
C GLU A 41 -19.93 2.45 7.07
N ASN A 42 -20.82 2.85 7.97
CA ASN A 42 -20.44 3.56 9.19
C ASN A 42 -19.50 2.72 10.08
N LYS A 43 -19.78 1.41 10.22
CA LYS A 43 -18.90 0.49 10.96
C LYS A 43 -17.57 0.23 10.25
N LEU A 44 -17.57 0.13 8.92
CA LEU A 44 -16.35 -0.04 8.13
C LEU A 44 -15.48 1.22 8.18
N ARG A 45 -16.08 2.41 8.13
CA ARG A 45 -15.38 3.70 8.24
C ARG A 45 -14.63 3.89 9.57
N SER A 46 -14.99 3.14 10.61
CA SER A 46 -14.22 3.10 11.87
C SER A 46 -12.83 2.48 11.71
N ASN A 47 -12.56 1.72 10.65
CA ASN A 47 -11.26 1.05 10.44
C ASN A 47 -10.72 1.24 9.01
N ILE A 48 -11.54 1.76 8.09
CA ILE A 48 -11.25 1.86 6.67
C ILE A 48 -11.48 3.29 6.21
N ASN A 49 -10.41 3.91 5.73
CA ASN A 49 -10.40 5.33 5.45
C ASN A 49 -11.21 5.75 4.22
N LEU A 50 -11.22 4.93 3.16
CA LEU A 50 -11.85 5.29 1.89
C LEU A 50 -12.62 4.09 1.33
N ILE A 51 -13.92 4.29 1.12
CA ILE A 51 -14.82 3.32 0.50
C ILE A 51 -15.33 3.95 -0.81
N LYS A 52 -14.91 3.38 -1.94
CA LYS A 52 -15.39 3.81 -3.27
C LYS A 52 -16.62 2.99 -3.64
N LYS A 53 -17.73 3.66 -3.90
CA LYS A 53 -19.01 3.01 -4.19
C LYS A 53 -19.31 3.04 -5.69
N PHE A 54 -19.84 1.94 -6.20
CA PHE A 54 -20.30 1.81 -7.57
C PHE A 54 -21.70 1.22 -7.59
N LEU A 55 -22.55 1.76 -8.47
CA LEU A 55 -23.88 1.25 -8.77
C LEU A 55 -23.89 0.38 -10.03
N ASP A 56 -22.92 0.60 -10.91
CA ASP A 56 -22.84 0.00 -12.24
C ASP A 56 -21.65 -0.95 -12.34
N VAL A 57 -21.92 -2.18 -12.77
CA VAL A 57 -20.93 -3.25 -12.91
C VAL A 57 -19.84 -2.88 -13.91
N LYS A 58 -20.19 -2.28 -15.05
CA LYS A 58 -19.24 -1.92 -16.11
C LYS A 58 -18.32 -0.80 -15.65
N LYS A 59 -18.87 0.23 -15.00
CA LYS A 59 -18.05 1.32 -14.42
C LYS A 59 -17.11 0.80 -13.34
N CYS A 60 -17.58 -0.11 -12.48
CA CYS A 60 -16.76 -0.73 -11.45
C CYS A 60 -15.64 -1.58 -12.08
N GLN A 61 -15.95 -2.38 -13.09
CA GLN A 61 -14.99 -3.22 -13.77
C GLN A 61 -13.90 -2.38 -14.46
N GLN A 62 -14.32 -1.38 -15.25
CA GLN A 62 -13.39 -0.47 -15.92
C GLN A 62 -12.47 0.23 -14.92
N TYR A 63 -13.01 0.72 -13.80
CA TYR A 63 -12.19 1.32 -12.76
C TYR A 63 -11.12 0.36 -12.22
N VAL A 64 -11.47 -0.91 -11.95
CA VAL A 64 -10.52 -1.92 -11.45
C VAL A 64 -9.46 -2.29 -12.50
N GLU A 65 -9.84 -2.33 -13.77
CA GLU A 65 -8.93 -2.61 -14.89
C GLU A 65 -7.95 -1.45 -15.15
N ASP A 66 -8.40 -0.21 -14.95
CA ASP A 66 -7.58 1.00 -15.11
C ASP A 66 -6.60 1.24 -13.94
N LEU A 67 -6.68 0.46 -12.85
CA LEU A 67 -5.77 0.60 -11.70
C LEU A 67 -4.36 0.12 -12.03
N SER A 68 -3.38 0.78 -11.41
CA SER A 68 -1.98 0.40 -11.53
C SER A 68 -1.74 -1.02 -11.03
N PRO A 69 -0.81 -1.79 -11.61
CA PRO A 69 -0.42 -3.10 -11.08
C PRO A 69 0.06 -3.08 -9.62
N ALA A 70 0.44 -1.92 -9.08
CA ALA A 70 0.84 -1.72 -7.68
C ALA A 70 -0.37 -1.52 -6.74
N ASP A 71 -1.56 -1.28 -7.27
CA ASP A 71 -2.78 -1.09 -6.49
C ASP A 71 -3.32 -2.42 -5.98
N ARG A 72 -3.92 -2.39 -4.79
CA ARG A 72 -4.60 -3.53 -4.18
C ARG A 72 -6.02 -3.14 -3.84
N VAL A 73 -6.96 -3.99 -4.20
CA VAL A 73 -8.40 -3.76 -4.09
C VAL A 73 -9.05 -4.88 -3.30
N VAL A 74 -9.70 -4.48 -2.20
CA VAL A 74 -10.69 -5.31 -1.51
C VAL A 74 -12.06 -4.94 -2.05
N MET A 75 -12.87 -5.93 -2.41
CA MET A 75 -14.21 -5.69 -2.94
C MET A 75 -15.30 -6.24 -2.06
N ILE A 76 -16.35 -5.46 -1.85
CA ILE A 76 -17.63 -5.89 -1.30
C ILE A 76 -18.64 -5.83 -2.45
N VAL A 77 -19.31 -6.94 -2.71
CA VAL A 77 -20.28 -7.06 -3.80
C VAL A 77 -21.59 -7.63 -3.28
N SER A 78 -22.71 -7.13 -3.78
CA SER A 78 -24.01 -7.78 -3.57
C SER A 78 -24.04 -9.15 -4.26
N GLY A 79 -24.90 -10.07 -3.82
CA GLY A 79 -24.94 -11.43 -4.38
C GLY A 79 -25.18 -11.47 -5.89
N GLY A 80 -26.16 -10.70 -6.38
CA GLY A 80 -26.51 -10.66 -7.80
C GLY A 80 -25.44 -9.99 -8.67
N LEU A 81 -24.88 -8.87 -8.22
CA LEU A 81 -23.81 -8.17 -8.94
C LEU A 81 -22.49 -8.93 -8.87
N GLY A 82 -22.20 -9.58 -7.75
CA GLY A 82 -21.04 -10.43 -7.54
C GLY A 82 -20.98 -11.58 -8.56
N GLN A 83 -22.10 -12.24 -8.81
CA GLN A 83 -22.18 -13.31 -9.82
C GLN A 83 -21.84 -12.80 -11.23
N GLN A 84 -22.07 -11.52 -11.52
CA GLN A 84 -21.77 -10.91 -12.83
C GLN A 84 -20.31 -10.45 -12.94
N ILE A 85 -19.79 -9.75 -11.93
CA ILE A 85 -18.47 -9.10 -12.03
C ILE A 85 -17.30 -10.04 -11.71
N VAL A 86 -17.46 -10.94 -10.73
CA VAL A 86 -16.37 -11.78 -10.20
C VAL A 86 -15.69 -12.62 -11.29
N PRO A 87 -16.43 -13.27 -12.23
CA PRO A 87 -15.80 -14.01 -13.32
C PRO A 87 -14.84 -13.17 -14.17
N SER A 88 -15.12 -11.87 -14.37
CA SER A 88 -14.28 -10.98 -15.17
C SER A 88 -13.02 -10.53 -14.43
N ILE A 89 -13.15 -10.24 -13.12
CA ILE A 89 -12.08 -9.57 -12.36
C ILE A 89 -11.25 -10.50 -11.48
N HIS A 90 -11.70 -11.73 -11.18
CA HIS A 90 -11.03 -12.61 -10.22
C HIS A 90 -9.57 -12.93 -10.59
N LYS A 91 -9.21 -12.88 -11.88
CA LYS A 91 -7.82 -13.10 -12.34
C LYS A 91 -6.92 -11.89 -12.18
N LEU A 92 -7.49 -10.69 -12.04
CA LEU A 92 -6.71 -9.45 -11.92
C LEU A 92 -5.92 -9.44 -10.63
N ARG A 93 -4.61 -9.18 -10.71
CA ARG A 93 -3.71 -9.15 -9.55
C ARG A 93 -4.09 -8.06 -8.56
N GLN A 94 -4.63 -6.94 -9.05
CA GLN A 94 -5.09 -5.82 -8.22
C GLN A 94 -6.17 -6.29 -7.24
N VAL A 95 -7.02 -7.24 -7.62
CA VAL A 95 -8.07 -7.78 -6.75
C VAL A 95 -7.49 -8.83 -5.82
N ILE A 96 -7.52 -8.55 -4.52
CA ILE A 96 -6.90 -9.40 -3.48
C ILE A 96 -7.92 -10.23 -2.71
N SER A 97 -9.08 -9.66 -2.40
CA SER A 97 -10.15 -10.30 -1.64
C SER A 97 -11.50 -9.77 -2.10
N ILE A 98 -12.47 -10.66 -2.23
CA ILE A 98 -13.85 -10.35 -2.59
C ILE A 98 -14.76 -10.90 -1.49
N TYR A 99 -15.66 -10.04 -1.00
CA TYR A 99 -16.65 -10.36 0.02
C TYR A 99 -18.04 -10.23 -0.60
N VAL A 100 -18.82 -11.31 -0.56
CA VAL A 100 -20.19 -11.29 -1.07
C VAL A 100 -21.11 -10.97 0.09
N TYR A 101 -21.58 -9.72 0.15
CA TYR A 101 -22.47 -9.27 1.21
C TYR A 101 -23.92 -9.40 0.76
N CYS A 102 -24.66 -10.36 1.31
CA CYS A 102 -26.03 -10.63 0.87
C CYS A 102 -26.85 -11.40 1.93
N MET A 103 -28.16 -11.20 1.90
CA MET A 103 -29.09 -11.93 2.78
C MET A 103 -29.21 -13.42 2.41
N ASN A 104 -29.12 -13.76 1.13
CA ASN A 104 -29.26 -15.15 0.64
C ASN A 104 -27.89 -15.83 0.52
N LYS A 105 -27.37 -16.31 1.66
CA LYS A 105 -26.08 -17.02 1.76
C LYS A 105 -26.02 -18.26 0.84
N GLU A 106 -27.05 -19.10 0.88
CA GLU A 106 -27.03 -20.42 0.21
C GLU A 106 -26.96 -20.35 -1.31
N ARG A 107 -27.70 -19.42 -1.93
CA ARG A 107 -27.62 -19.23 -3.38
C ARG A 107 -26.23 -18.80 -3.83
N ASN A 108 -25.61 -17.88 -3.08
CA ASN A 108 -24.35 -17.28 -3.49
C ASN A 108 -23.13 -18.16 -3.16
N LYS A 109 -23.21 -18.99 -2.12
CA LYS A 109 -22.21 -20.02 -1.81
C LYS A 109 -21.98 -21.00 -2.96
N ARG A 110 -23.01 -21.27 -3.78
CA ARG A 110 -22.92 -22.23 -4.91
C ARG A 110 -21.95 -21.77 -6.00
N TRP A 111 -21.91 -20.48 -6.30
CA TRP A 111 -21.02 -19.94 -7.33
C TRP A 111 -19.72 -19.42 -6.73
N SER A 112 -19.74 -18.87 -5.51
CA SER A 112 -18.55 -18.28 -4.89
C SER A 112 -17.44 -19.29 -4.66
N LYS A 113 -17.77 -20.55 -4.39
CA LYS A 113 -16.80 -21.64 -4.16
C LYS A 113 -15.85 -21.90 -5.34
N TYR A 114 -16.21 -21.46 -6.55
CA TYR A 114 -15.36 -21.61 -7.73
C TYR A 114 -14.30 -20.52 -7.84
N PHE A 115 -14.32 -19.51 -6.97
CA PHE A 115 -13.44 -18.36 -7.02
C PHE A 115 -12.63 -18.25 -5.72
N THR A 116 -11.35 -18.59 -5.77
CA THR A 116 -10.44 -18.60 -4.60
C THR A 116 -10.30 -17.25 -3.91
N LYS A 117 -10.49 -16.15 -4.65
CA LYS A 117 -10.45 -14.78 -4.12
C LYS A 117 -11.72 -14.38 -3.36
N VAL A 118 -12.80 -15.15 -3.47
CA VAL A 118 -14.01 -14.91 -2.68
C VAL A 118 -13.81 -15.49 -1.28
N LYS A 119 -13.64 -14.60 -0.30
CA LYS A 119 -13.31 -14.95 1.09
C LYS A 119 -14.51 -15.42 1.91
N GLY A 120 -15.71 -15.01 1.51
CA GLY A 120 -16.92 -15.38 2.23
C GLY A 120 -18.18 -14.81 1.61
N VAL A 121 -19.29 -15.48 1.92
CA VAL A 121 -20.66 -14.97 1.69
C VAL A 121 -21.22 -14.62 3.06
N ILE A 122 -21.40 -13.33 3.31
CA ILE A 122 -21.62 -12.74 4.62
C ILE A 122 -22.97 -12.02 4.62
N ASN A 123 -23.74 -12.14 5.71
CA ASN A 123 -25.03 -11.46 5.88
C ASN A 123 -25.03 -10.52 7.10
N GLU A 124 -24.05 -10.66 7.98
CA GLU A 124 -23.90 -9.84 9.17
C GLU A 124 -22.78 -8.80 9.00
N VAL A 125 -23.09 -7.57 9.38
CA VAL A 125 -22.17 -6.44 9.25
C VAL A 125 -20.90 -6.66 10.08
N ASP A 126 -21.05 -7.13 11.31
CA ASP A 126 -19.95 -7.27 12.26
C ASP A 126 -18.97 -8.38 11.83
N GLU A 127 -19.51 -9.46 11.27
CA GLU A 127 -18.72 -10.52 10.61
C GLU A 127 -17.92 -9.94 9.43
N LEU A 128 -18.55 -9.13 8.57
CA LEU A 128 -17.90 -8.49 7.41
C LEU A 128 -16.75 -7.57 7.85
N VAL A 129 -17.00 -6.69 8.82
CA VAL A 129 -16.01 -5.72 9.33
C VAL A 129 -14.84 -6.45 9.98
N SER A 130 -15.12 -7.43 10.84
CA SER A 130 -14.09 -8.21 11.53
C SER A 130 -13.19 -8.96 10.54
N GLN A 131 -13.78 -9.60 9.53
CA GLN A 131 -13.02 -10.35 8.55
C GLN A 131 -12.16 -9.44 7.67
N ILE A 132 -12.71 -8.31 7.19
CA ILE A 132 -11.92 -7.34 6.40
C ILE A 132 -10.75 -6.79 7.19
N ASN A 133 -10.95 -6.41 8.46
CA ASN A 133 -9.88 -5.86 9.29
C ASN A 133 -8.76 -6.88 9.53
N THR A 134 -9.14 -8.12 9.86
CA THR A 134 -8.18 -9.21 10.06
C THR A 134 -7.37 -9.45 8.78
N ASP A 135 -8.05 -9.60 7.63
CA ASP A 135 -7.39 -9.80 6.34
C ASP A 135 -6.43 -8.65 5.99
N ARG A 136 -6.83 -7.39 6.24
CA ARG A 136 -6.00 -6.21 5.97
C ARG A 136 -4.72 -6.20 6.78
N GLN A 137 -4.80 -6.50 8.08
CA GLN A 137 -3.62 -6.53 8.95
C GLN A 137 -2.60 -7.58 8.46
N ILE A 138 -3.08 -8.75 8.05
CA ILE A 138 -2.18 -9.79 7.54
C ILE A 138 -1.64 -9.42 6.15
N GLN A 139 -2.46 -8.80 5.28
CA GLN A 139 -2.03 -8.35 3.96
C GLN A 139 -0.99 -7.24 4.01
N ARG A 140 -1.04 -6.32 4.98
CA ARG A 140 0.01 -5.30 5.16
C ARG A 140 1.40 -5.94 5.29
N ASN A 141 1.47 -7.12 5.91
CA ASN A 141 2.74 -7.83 6.13
C ASN A 141 3.17 -8.71 4.94
N LEU A 142 2.27 -9.03 4.00
CA LEU A 142 2.51 -9.99 2.91
C LEU A 142 2.48 -9.38 1.49
N ASP A 143 1.57 -8.44 1.29
CA ASP A 143 1.23 -7.85 -0.01
C ASP A 143 1.94 -6.51 -0.23
N GLU A 144 2.85 -6.09 0.65
CA GLU A 144 3.76 -4.98 0.35
C GLU A 144 4.54 -5.35 -0.92
N PRO A 145 4.25 -4.68 -2.05
CA PRO A 145 4.79 -5.08 -3.34
C PRO A 145 6.29 -4.97 -3.30
N PHE A 146 6.97 -5.99 -3.84
CA PHE A 146 8.39 -5.97 -4.10
C PHE A 146 8.59 -4.85 -5.13
N SER A 147 9.00 -3.65 -4.71
CA SER A 147 9.30 -2.52 -5.60
C SER A 147 10.69 -2.75 -6.21
N HIS A 148 10.78 -3.69 -7.15
CA HIS A 148 12.06 -4.05 -7.76
C HIS A 148 12.34 -3.16 -8.94
N ASN A 149 13.48 -2.52 -8.87
CA ASN A 149 14.37 -2.49 -10.02
C ASN A 149 15.32 -3.68 -9.82
N LEU A 150 15.32 -4.63 -10.75
CA LEU A 150 16.27 -5.74 -10.75
C LEU A 150 17.51 -5.31 -11.53
N PHE A 151 18.72 -5.46 -10.96
CA PHE A 151 19.95 -5.02 -11.60
C PHE A 151 20.76 -6.19 -12.10
N ASN A 152 20.89 -6.31 -13.42
CA ASN A 152 21.91 -7.17 -13.99
C ASN A 152 23.24 -6.40 -14.01
N VAL A 153 24.19 -6.76 -13.14
CA VAL A 153 25.56 -6.19 -13.14
C VAL A 153 26.53 -7.01 -14.02
N ASN A 154 26.08 -8.14 -14.59
CA ASN A 154 26.87 -8.92 -15.53
C ASN A 154 26.39 -8.70 -16.97
N CYS A 155 27.04 -7.75 -17.66
CA CYS A 155 27.44 -7.95 -19.05
C CYS A 155 28.52 -6.95 -19.45
N GLY A 156 29.76 -7.45 -19.51
CA GLY A 156 30.61 -7.08 -20.64
C GLY A 156 29.83 -7.36 -21.93
N ASN A 157 29.87 -6.41 -22.86
CA ASN A 157 29.19 -6.39 -24.16
C ASN A 157 27.75 -5.85 -24.14
N GLY A 158 27.64 -4.52 -24.05
CA GLY A 158 27.03 -3.75 -25.14
C GLY A 158 25.53 -3.83 -25.37
N THR A 159 24.70 -3.60 -24.34
CA THR A 159 23.32 -3.10 -24.53
C THR A 159 22.93 -2.10 -23.43
N SER A 160 22.85 -0.82 -23.82
CA SER A 160 22.27 0.36 -23.12
C SER A 160 22.47 0.48 -21.60
N THR A 161 23.51 1.23 -21.22
CA THR A 161 23.87 1.66 -19.86
C THR A 161 22.98 2.79 -19.29
N SER A 162 21.92 3.23 -19.98
CA SER A 162 21.20 4.47 -19.65
C SER A 162 20.06 4.32 -18.64
N ASP A 163 19.29 3.23 -18.68
CA ASP A 163 18.00 3.22 -17.96
C ASP A 163 18.09 2.51 -16.59
N ILE A 164 18.90 1.45 -16.50
CA ILE A 164 18.93 0.54 -15.35
C ILE A 164 19.88 1.05 -14.26
N ASN A 165 21.09 1.49 -14.61
CA ASN A 165 21.97 2.19 -13.69
C ASN A 165 21.37 3.56 -13.28
N GLY A 166 20.66 4.20 -14.22
CA GLY A 166 20.01 5.50 -14.01
C GLY A 166 19.03 5.50 -12.84
N LYS A 167 18.16 4.49 -12.70
CA LYS A 167 17.19 4.43 -11.59
C LYS A 167 17.83 4.27 -10.23
N PHE A 168 18.81 3.37 -10.08
CA PHE A 168 19.50 3.21 -8.80
C PHE A 168 20.25 4.48 -8.41
N ILE A 169 21.02 5.05 -9.34
CA ILE A 169 21.74 6.30 -9.11
C ILE A 169 20.76 7.43 -8.80
N PHE A 170 19.63 7.51 -9.52
CA PHE A 170 18.58 8.48 -9.23
C PHE A 170 18.01 8.32 -7.82
N SER A 171 17.70 7.10 -7.37
CA SER A 171 17.23 6.85 -6.01
C SER A 171 18.27 7.23 -4.95
N GLN A 172 19.56 6.92 -5.19
CA GLN A 172 20.64 7.32 -4.28
C GLN A 172 20.80 8.85 -4.20
N VAL A 173 20.77 9.54 -5.35
CA VAL A 173 20.82 11.01 -5.41
C VAL A 173 19.59 11.62 -4.73
N LEU A 174 18.40 11.07 -4.97
CA LEU A 174 17.17 11.54 -4.33
C LEU A 174 17.26 11.44 -2.80
N ILE A 175 17.72 10.31 -2.27
CA ILE A 175 17.93 10.12 -0.83
C ILE A 175 18.96 11.11 -0.30
N ASP A 176 20.12 11.26 -0.96
CA ASP A 176 21.16 12.22 -0.55
C ASP A 176 20.65 13.67 -0.56
N CYS A 177 19.85 14.05 -1.56
CA CYS A 177 19.19 15.35 -1.60
C CYS A 177 18.21 15.53 -0.43
N ILE A 178 17.33 14.56 -0.19
CA ILE A 178 16.35 14.58 0.92
C ILE A 178 17.05 14.77 2.27
N LEU A 179 18.15 14.07 2.50
CA LEU A 179 18.90 14.14 3.77
C LEU A 179 19.64 15.47 3.97
N ARG A 180 19.93 16.22 2.90
CA ARG A 180 20.64 17.51 2.97
C ARG A 180 19.73 18.73 2.96
N ILE A 181 18.52 18.60 2.41
CA ILE A 181 17.57 19.70 2.33
C ILE A 181 16.99 19.97 3.72
N LYS A 182 17.11 21.21 4.18
CA LYS A 182 16.48 21.63 5.44
C LYS A 182 14.97 21.66 5.27
N SER A 183 14.26 21.16 6.27
CA SER A 183 12.81 21.30 6.32
C SER A 183 12.40 22.72 6.69
N ASN A 184 11.20 23.10 6.26
CA ASN A 184 10.47 24.26 6.75
C ASN A 184 9.07 23.80 7.23
N GLU A 185 8.45 24.59 8.10
CA GLU A 185 7.10 24.30 8.61
C GLU A 185 6.03 24.36 7.50
N GLU A 186 6.29 25.08 6.41
CA GLU A 186 5.35 25.21 5.29
C GLU A 186 5.07 23.86 4.64
N ASP A 187 6.11 23.08 4.36
CA ASP A 187 5.97 21.80 3.69
C ASP A 187 5.32 20.73 4.61
N LYS A 188 5.58 20.81 5.92
CA LYS A 188 4.87 19.97 6.91
C LYS A 188 3.37 20.31 6.93
N ASN A 189 3.03 21.59 6.93
CA ASN A 189 1.65 22.04 6.88
C ASN A 189 0.96 21.66 5.56
N GLU A 190 1.69 21.71 4.45
CA GLU A 190 1.20 21.23 3.15
C GLU A 190 0.90 19.72 3.20
N LEU A 191 1.81 18.89 3.74
CA LEU A 191 1.57 17.46 3.90
C LEU A 191 0.31 17.17 4.71
N ILE A 192 0.18 17.84 5.86
CA ILE A 192 -0.97 17.67 6.75
C ILE A 192 -2.25 18.11 6.03
N THR A 193 -2.20 19.22 5.28
CA THR A 193 -3.35 19.72 4.50
C THR A 193 -3.76 18.73 3.42
N CYS A 194 -2.82 18.20 2.64
CA CYS A 194 -3.08 17.16 1.64
C CYS A 194 -3.70 15.92 2.29
N CYS A 195 -3.19 15.47 3.43
CA CYS A 195 -3.73 14.33 4.16
C CYS A 195 -5.15 14.62 4.68
N LYS A 196 -5.40 15.79 5.28
CA LYS A 196 -6.72 16.19 5.79
C LYS A 196 -7.75 16.26 4.66
N GLN A 197 -7.38 16.78 3.49
CA GLN A 197 -8.26 16.80 2.31
C GLN A 197 -8.60 15.39 1.82
N TYR A 198 -7.59 14.52 1.71
CA TYR A 198 -7.78 13.14 1.27
C TYR A 198 -8.62 12.32 2.27
N TYR A 199 -8.41 12.54 3.57
CA TYR A 199 -9.05 11.80 4.66
C TYR A 199 -10.26 12.49 5.29
N ALA A 200 -10.82 13.53 4.66
CA ALA A 200 -11.92 14.33 5.21
C ALA A 200 -13.16 13.51 5.65
N GLY A 201 -13.33 12.29 5.13
CA GLY A 201 -14.40 11.35 5.50
C GLY A 201 -14.05 10.31 6.58
N SER A 202 -12.81 10.26 7.07
CA SER A 202 -12.33 9.26 8.05
C SER A 202 -12.06 9.89 9.41
N CYS A 203 -12.96 9.68 10.37
CA CYS A 203 -12.81 10.24 11.73
C CYS A 203 -11.53 9.74 12.44
N MET A 204 -11.18 8.46 12.26
CA MET A 204 -10.02 7.86 12.91
C MET A 204 -8.70 8.42 12.37
N THR A 205 -8.57 8.56 11.05
CA THR A 205 -7.35 9.12 10.46
C THR A 205 -7.25 10.62 10.72
N MET A 206 -8.37 11.35 10.78
CA MET A 206 -8.37 12.74 11.22
C MET A 206 -7.87 12.87 12.67
N ASN A 207 -8.32 12.00 13.59
CA ASN A 207 -7.79 11.99 14.96
C ASN A 207 -6.28 11.68 15.00
N HIS A 208 -5.80 10.74 14.20
CA HIS A 208 -4.36 10.46 14.08
C HIS A 208 -3.58 11.63 13.48
N LEU A 209 -4.14 12.36 12.51
CA LEU A 209 -3.53 13.57 11.94
C LEU A 209 -3.45 14.69 12.97
N ASP A 210 -4.51 14.91 13.75
CA ASP A 210 -4.54 15.92 14.81
C ASP A 210 -3.58 15.57 15.96
N GLU A 211 -3.48 14.28 16.32
CA GLU A 211 -2.51 13.76 17.29
C GLU A 211 -1.08 13.98 16.77
N PHE A 212 -0.83 13.64 15.50
CA PHE A 212 0.47 13.81 14.85
C PHE A 212 0.90 15.27 14.83
N GLU A 213 0.03 16.18 14.39
CA GLU A 213 0.31 17.61 14.32
C GLU A 213 0.71 18.20 15.68
N LYS A 214 0.09 17.73 16.76
CA LYS A 214 0.32 18.25 18.13
C LYS A 214 1.47 17.60 18.87
N THR A 215 1.77 16.33 18.58
CA THR A 215 2.64 15.51 19.43
C THR A 215 3.85 14.91 18.70
N TYR A 216 3.97 15.16 17.39
CA TYR A 216 5.13 14.71 16.63
C TYR A 216 6.43 15.27 17.22
N SER A 217 7.40 14.38 17.39
CA SER A 217 8.75 14.72 17.77
C SER A 217 9.72 13.79 17.04
N PRO A 218 10.93 14.26 16.66
CA PRO A 218 11.89 13.46 15.92
C PRO A 218 12.24 12.14 16.59
N ASP A 219 12.24 12.07 17.93
CA ASP A 219 12.50 10.86 18.73
C ASP A 219 11.39 9.79 18.64
N LYS A 220 10.20 10.13 18.13
CA LYS A 220 9.06 9.21 17.98
C LYS A 220 8.78 8.80 16.53
N VAL A 221 9.63 9.17 15.58
CA VAL A 221 9.34 8.95 14.14
C VAL A 221 9.16 7.46 13.80
N LEU A 222 9.96 6.55 14.37
CA LEU A 222 9.82 5.11 14.15
C LEU A 222 8.54 4.55 14.76
N TRP A 223 8.06 5.12 15.86
CA TRP A 223 6.76 4.77 16.44
C TRP A 223 5.61 5.20 15.53
N TRP A 224 5.67 6.40 14.96
CA TRP A 224 4.70 6.86 13.97
C TRP A 224 4.71 6.02 12.68
N TYR A 225 5.91 5.64 12.23
CA TYR A 225 6.09 4.78 11.05
C TYR A 225 5.59 3.35 11.27
N SER A 226 5.73 2.79 12.47
CA SER A 226 5.32 1.40 12.76
C SER A 226 3.86 1.28 13.23
N ARG A 227 3.26 2.33 13.80
CA ARG A 227 1.85 2.35 14.20
C ARG A 227 0.93 2.31 12.98
N GLU A 228 -0.26 1.71 13.16
CA GLU A 228 -1.35 1.80 12.20
C GLU A 228 -1.89 3.25 12.12
N SER A 229 -1.33 4.03 11.20
CA SER A 229 -1.68 5.43 10.95
C SER A 229 -1.56 5.77 9.46
N PHE A 230 -1.92 7.01 9.09
CA PHE A 230 -1.72 7.52 7.73
C PHE A 230 -0.24 7.47 7.31
N PHE A 231 0.67 7.65 8.26
CA PHE A 231 2.09 7.91 8.02
C PHE A 231 2.75 6.78 7.22
N TYR A 232 2.62 5.53 7.71
CA TYR A 232 3.14 4.35 7.03
C TYR A 232 2.56 4.21 5.62
N ASN A 233 1.24 4.38 5.48
CA ASN A 233 0.54 4.15 4.21
C ASN A 233 0.97 5.18 3.16
N VAL A 234 0.93 6.47 3.51
CA VAL A 234 1.24 7.57 2.58
C VAL A 234 2.72 7.52 2.18
N LEU A 235 3.63 7.33 3.14
CA LEU A 235 5.07 7.30 2.87
C LEU A 235 5.46 6.11 1.98
N ASN A 236 5.10 4.88 2.34
CA ASN A 236 5.46 3.71 1.53
C ASN A 236 4.74 3.71 0.17
N ARG A 237 3.56 4.34 0.06
CA ARG A 237 2.89 4.56 -1.23
C ARG A 237 3.67 5.55 -2.09
N ALA A 238 4.10 6.67 -1.53
CA ALA A 238 4.86 7.69 -2.24
C ALA A 238 6.19 7.12 -2.76
N LEU A 239 6.92 6.38 -1.92
CA LEU A 239 8.18 5.72 -2.29
C LEU A 239 7.97 4.70 -3.43
N ARG A 240 6.93 3.85 -3.34
CA ARG A 240 6.65 2.83 -4.38
C ARG A 240 6.25 3.40 -5.73
N ASN A 241 5.54 4.53 -5.74
CA ASN A 241 5.11 5.18 -6.96
C ASN A 241 6.10 6.27 -7.43
N GLU A 242 7.24 6.43 -6.75
CA GLU A 242 8.21 7.49 -7.00
C GLU A 242 7.54 8.88 -7.05
N ASN A 243 6.54 9.12 -6.18
CA ASN A 243 5.83 10.40 -6.13
C ASN A 243 6.73 11.46 -5.48
N ILE A 244 7.55 12.12 -6.30
CA ILE A 244 8.56 13.08 -5.88
C ILE A 244 7.98 14.19 -4.99
N HIS A 245 6.78 14.68 -5.33
CA HIS A 245 6.14 15.75 -4.55
C HIS A 245 5.82 15.29 -3.13
N ILE A 246 5.15 14.14 -2.95
CA ILE A 246 4.84 13.62 -1.62
C ILE A 246 6.12 13.20 -0.88
N ILE A 247 7.08 12.58 -1.57
CA ILE A 247 8.39 12.25 -0.97
C ILE A 247 9.09 13.51 -0.45
N PHE A 248 9.04 14.61 -1.21
CA PHE A 248 9.61 15.89 -0.81
C PHE A 248 8.90 16.47 0.43
N LEU A 249 7.57 16.41 0.49
CA LEU A 249 6.82 16.83 1.67
C LEU A 249 7.16 15.95 2.90
N PHE A 250 7.52 14.68 2.69
CA PHE A 250 7.97 13.77 3.74
C PHE A 250 9.46 13.90 4.13
N ARG A 251 10.23 14.80 3.52
CA ARG A 251 11.71 14.83 3.65
C ARG A 251 12.22 14.91 5.09
N GLU A 252 11.59 15.71 5.94
CA GLU A 252 11.96 15.85 7.37
C GLU A 252 11.81 14.51 8.09
N PHE A 253 10.67 13.87 7.88
CA PHE A 253 10.34 12.59 8.47
C PHE A 253 11.23 11.46 7.95
N ILE A 254 11.57 11.46 6.66
CA ILE A 254 12.52 10.50 6.08
C ILE A 254 13.90 10.69 6.70
N SER A 255 14.33 11.95 6.90
CA SER A 255 15.59 12.27 7.57
C SER A 255 15.61 11.79 9.02
N ASP A 256 14.54 12.05 9.78
CA ASP A 256 14.40 11.58 11.15
C ASP A 256 14.43 10.06 11.25
N ILE A 257 13.73 9.34 10.35
CA ILE A 257 13.77 7.87 10.27
C ILE A 257 15.21 7.41 10.00
N TYR A 258 15.88 8.01 9.02
CA TYR A 258 17.24 7.66 8.66
C TYR A 258 18.20 7.82 9.85
N HIS A 259 18.14 8.95 10.55
CA HIS A 259 18.97 9.22 11.71
C HIS A 259 18.69 8.26 12.87
N GLN A 260 17.43 7.98 13.18
CA GLN A 260 17.09 6.99 14.20
C GLN A 260 17.54 5.58 13.83
N LEU A 261 17.34 5.13 12.59
CA LEU A 261 17.79 3.81 12.16
C LEU A 261 19.30 3.67 12.21
N LYS A 262 20.05 4.76 11.95
CA LYS A 262 21.50 4.80 12.12
C LYS A 262 21.91 4.71 13.58
N GLU A 263 21.19 5.37 14.49
CA GLU A 263 21.43 5.26 15.94
C GLU A 263 21.20 3.83 16.45
N TYR A 264 20.13 3.18 15.99
CA TYR A 264 19.79 1.80 16.35
C TYR A 264 20.46 0.74 15.48
N GLN A 265 21.44 1.12 14.65
CA GLN A 265 22.10 0.18 13.74
C GLN A 265 22.80 -0.93 14.54
N VAL A 266 22.46 -2.18 14.21
CA VAL A 266 23.11 -3.34 14.80
C VAL A 266 24.60 -3.36 14.45
N LYS A 267 25.44 -3.83 15.38
CA LYS A 267 26.91 -3.86 15.22
C LYS A 267 27.43 -5.18 14.68
N THR A 268 26.58 -6.19 14.60
CA THR A 268 26.93 -7.52 14.12
C THR A 268 25.93 -7.95 13.05
N PRO A 269 26.33 -8.81 12.11
CA PRO A 269 25.40 -9.39 11.16
C PRO A 269 24.22 -10.07 11.86
N ILE A 270 23.02 -9.87 11.35
CA ILE A 270 21.80 -10.54 11.83
C ILE A 270 21.11 -11.23 10.66
N THR A 271 20.43 -12.34 10.96
CA THR A 271 19.53 -12.99 10.00
C THR A 271 18.10 -12.57 10.31
N THR A 272 17.41 -12.06 9.30
CA THR A 272 16.00 -11.70 9.38
C THR A 272 15.21 -12.42 8.29
N TYR A 273 13.90 -12.47 8.48
CA TYR A 273 12.99 -13.23 7.64
C TYR A 273 11.84 -12.34 7.18
N ARG A 274 11.44 -12.53 5.93
CA ARG A 274 10.28 -11.84 5.39
C ARG A 274 9.50 -12.76 4.48
N CYS A 275 8.20 -12.81 4.66
CA CYS A 275 7.34 -13.50 3.74
C CYS A 275 6.77 -12.53 2.70
N GLN A 276 6.61 -13.01 1.47
CA GLN A 276 5.94 -12.28 0.42
C GLN A 276 5.17 -13.20 -0.53
N LEU A 277 4.06 -12.70 -1.07
CA LEU A 277 3.36 -13.34 -2.17
C LEU A 277 3.90 -12.83 -3.51
N MET A 278 4.35 -13.75 -4.37
CA MET A 278 4.90 -13.44 -5.68
C MET A 278 4.07 -14.06 -6.79
N SER A 279 3.90 -13.36 -7.91
CA SER A 279 3.39 -14.01 -9.12
C SER A 279 4.40 -15.00 -9.67
N SER A 280 3.94 -15.96 -10.46
CA SER A 280 4.85 -16.90 -11.12
C SER A 280 5.89 -16.20 -12.00
N ASP A 281 5.58 -15.03 -12.57
CA ASP A 281 6.54 -14.26 -13.38
C ASP A 281 7.55 -13.49 -12.53
N GLU A 282 7.13 -12.95 -11.38
CA GLU A 282 8.04 -12.37 -10.39
C GLU A 282 9.01 -13.44 -9.87
N LEU A 283 8.49 -14.62 -9.53
CA LEU A 283 9.31 -15.71 -9.05
C LEU A 283 10.29 -16.22 -10.12
N LYS A 284 9.87 -16.32 -11.38
CA LYS A 284 10.78 -16.64 -12.50
C LYS A 284 11.87 -15.58 -12.64
N THR A 285 11.50 -14.30 -12.55
CA THR A 285 12.43 -13.18 -12.62
C THR A 285 13.46 -13.27 -11.49
N MET A 286 13.00 -13.51 -10.25
CA MET A 286 13.86 -13.71 -9.09
C MET A 286 14.81 -14.91 -9.26
N LYS A 287 14.32 -16.04 -9.77
CA LYS A 287 15.15 -17.21 -10.06
C LYS A 287 16.20 -16.95 -11.14
N ALA A 288 15.86 -16.15 -12.15
CA ALA A 288 16.80 -15.73 -13.19
C ALA A 288 17.86 -14.74 -12.69
N SER A 289 17.63 -14.12 -11.52
CA SER A 289 18.48 -13.09 -10.93
C SER A 289 19.58 -13.63 -10.02
N VAL A 290 19.70 -14.94 -9.87
CA VAL A 290 20.75 -15.53 -9.04
C VAL A 290 22.12 -15.07 -9.51
N GLY A 291 22.95 -14.60 -8.57
CA GLY A 291 24.26 -14.00 -8.85
C GLY A 291 24.25 -12.50 -9.15
N HIS A 292 23.10 -11.84 -9.06
CA HIS A 292 22.94 -10.40 -9.33
C HIS A 292 22.49 -9.61 -8.09
N PHE A 293 22.48 -8.28 -8.20
CA PHE A 293 22.06 -7.38 -7.13
C PHE A 293 20.59 -6.96 -7.28
N ILE A 294 19.96 -6.73 -6.13
CA ILE A 294 18.58 -6.28 -6.02
C ILE A 294 18.57 -5.00 -5.19
N SER A 295 17.97 -3.93 -5.71
CA SER A 295 17.71 -2.72 -4.91
C SER A 295 16.24 -2.66 -4.55
N VAL A 296 15.99 -2.14 -3.34
CA VAL A 296 14.67 -1.93 -2.77
C VAL A 296 14.54 -0.42 -2.51
N ASN A 297 13.57 0.22 -3.15
CA ASN A 297 13.39 1.68 -3.10
C ASN A 297 12.44 2.13 -1.97
N SER A 298 12.14 1.24 -1.02
CA SER A 298 11.32 1.52 0.16
C SER A 298 11.98 0.95 1.41
N PHE A 299 11.46 1.31 2.58
CA PHE A 299 11.82 0.65 3.82
C PHE A 299 11.41 -0.82 3.78
N PHE A 300 12.26 -1.70 4.30
CA PHE A 300 12.09 -3.14 4.20
C PHE A 300 11.90 -3.77 5.58
N SER A 301 10.65 -3.90 6.00
CA SER A 301 10.29 -4.48 7.30
C SER A 301 10.47 -5.99 7.31
N THR A 302 11.15 -6.53 8.32
CA THR A 302 11.43 -7.97 8.46
C THR A 302 11.15 -8.45 9.89
N SER A 303 11.02 -9.77 10.08
CA SER A 303 10.89 -10.40 11.40
C SER A 303 12.20 -11.09 11.79
N ALA A 304 12.52 -11.11 13.08
CA ALA A 304 13.62 -11.90 13.61
C ALA A 304 13.33 -13.41 13.61
N SER A 305 12.07 -13.82 13.45
CA SER A 305 11.62 -15.22 13.56
C SER A 305 11.01 -15.72 12.26
N ALA A 306 11.60 -16.78 11.70
CA ALA A 306 11.05 -17.47 10.54
C ALA A 306 9.62 -18.00 10.78
N LYS A 307 9.31 -18.42 12.02
CA LYS A 307 7.97 -18.91 12.39
C LYS A 307 6.94 -17.79 12.34
N GLU A 308 7.28 -16.61 12.85
CA GLU A 308 6.40 -15.44 12.79
C GLU A 308 6.17 -15.02 11.34
N ALA A 309 7.24 -14.92 10.54
CA ALA A 309 7.16 -14.60 9.12
C ALA A 309 6.28 -15.59 8.35
N ARG A 310 6.36 -16.89 8.64
CA ARG A 310 5.53 -17.93 8.00
C ARG A 310 4.07 -17.89 8.46
N SER A 311 3.80 -17.46 9.69
CA SER A 311 2.43 -17.43 10.23
C SER A 311 1.50 -16.57 9.36
N PHE A 312 2.04 -15.54 8.71
CA PHE A 312 1.31 -14.71 7.77
C PHE A 312 0.81 -15.49 6.52
N ILE A 313 1.56 -16.46 6.00
CA ILE A 313 1.16 -17.25 4.80
C ILE A 313 -0.03 -18.16 5.10
N HIS A 314 0.01 -18.85 6.23
CA HIS A 314 -0.91 -19.95 6.52
C HIS A 314 -2.38 -19.51 6.57
N THR A 315 -2.65 -18.22 6.75
CA THR A 315 -4.00 -17.65 6.75
C THR A 315 -4.56 -17.39 5.34
N PHE A 316 -3.71 -17.38 4.31
CA PHE A 316 -4.13 -17.20 2.93
C PHE A 316 -4.24 -18.55 2.22
N PHE A 317 -5.49 -19.02 2.06
CA PHE A 317 -5.80 -20.02 1.04
C PHE A 317 -5.20 -19.56 -0.30
N ILE A 318 -4.37 -20.44 -0.86
CA ILE A 318 -3.58 -20.27 -2.09
C ILE A 318 -4.42 -19.51 -3.12
N ARG A 319 -4.03 -18.25 -3.38
CA ARG A 319 -4.62 -17.43 -4.43
C ARG A 319 -4.17 -18.03 -5.76
N ASP A 320 -5.10 -18.25 -6.68
CA ASP A 320 -4.76 -18.72 -8.03
C ASP A 320 -3.72 -17.75 -8.63
N ASN A 321 -2.51 -18.26 -8.91
CA ASN A 321 -1.35 -17.57 -9.50
C ASN A 321 -0.42 -16.76 -8.55
N LEU A 322 -0.50 -16.93 -7.23
CA LEU A 322 0.51 -16.38 -6.30
C LEU A 322 1.18 -17.48 -5.48
N GLU A 323 2.50 -17.43 -5.43
CA GLU A 323 3.34 -18.37 -4.68
C GLU A 323 3.89 -17.66 -3.44
N PRO A 324 3.75 -18.26 -2.24
CA PRO A 324 4.36 -17.72 -1.03
C PRO A 324 5.87 -18.00 -1.04
N VAL A 325 6.65 -16.94 -0.88
CA VAL A 325 8.11 -16.97 -0.83
C VAL A 325 8.56 -16.46 0.53
N LEU A 326 9.44 -17.22 1.18
CA LEU A 326 10.13 -16.80 2.40
C LEU A 326 11.54 -16.36 2.04
N PHE A 327 11.83 -15.09 2.27
CA PHE A 327 13.17 -14.53 2.25
C PHE A 327 13.85 -14.77 3.59
N GLU A 328 15.07 -15.27 3.52
CA GLU A 328 16.05 -15.28 4.59
C GLU A 328 17.15 -14.30 4.19
N ILE A 329 17.34 -13.26 4.99
CA ILE A 329 18.18 -12.11 4.66
C ILE A 329 19.24 -11.99 5.74
N THR A 330 20.51 -12.02 5.34
CA THR A 330 21.62 -11.67 6.21
C THR A 330 21.88 -10.18 6.07
N ALA A 331 21.53 -9.40 7.09
CA ALA A 331 21.83 -7.97 7.17
C ALA A 331 23.17 -7.79 7.88
N ASP A 332 24.21 -7.48 7.10
CA ASP A 332 25.56 -7.21 7.60
C ASP A 332 25.82 -5.69 7.66
N PRO A 333 26.04 -5.10 8.85
CA PRO A 333 26.28 -3.67 8.99
C PRO A 333 27.65 -3.20 8.46
N HIS A 334 28.55 -4.13 8.11
CA HIS A 334 29.91 -3.82 7.62
C HIS A 334 30.05 -3.89 6.10
N VAL A 335 29.05 -4.41 5.40
CA VAL A 335 29.02 -4.46 3.94
C VAL A 335 28.36 -3.18 3.45
N ALA A 336 29.17 -2.28 2.88
CA ALA A 336 28.74 -1.03 2.25
C ALA A 336 28.59 -1.21 0.74
#